data_AF-A0A538S7H8-F1
#
_entry.id   AF-A0A538S7H8-F1
#
_cell.length_a   1.000
_cell.length_b   1.000
_cell.length_c   1.000
_cell.angle_alpha   90.00
_cell.angle_beta   90.00
_cell.angle_gamma   90.00
#
_symmetry.space_group_name_H-M   'P 1'
#
loop_
_entity.id
_entity.type
_entity.pdbx_description
1 polymer ?
#
loop_
_entity_poly.entity_id
_entity_poly.type
_entity_poly.pdbx_seq_one_letter_code
_entity_poly.pdbx_strand_id
1 'polypeptide(L)' 'MDFAIVVLIIGWLSGSGLAGYVAERKGRSGPGWFFGALFLFSPLLALIALGALPVVPKAEKGGA' A
#
# COMPACT_ATOMS: atom_id res chain seq x y z
N MET A 1 -3.47 23.36 -15.10
CA MET A 1 -3.01 22.01 -14.70
C MET A 1 -3.40 21.07 -15.82
N ASP A 2 -2.44 20.42 -16.45
CA ASP A 2 -2.69 19.51 -17.56
C ASP A 2 -3.55 18.33 -17.10
N PHE A 3 -4.60 18.02 -17.87
CA PHE A 3 -5.51 16.92 -17.57
C PHE A 3 -4.77 15.59 -17.35
N ALA A 4 -3.71 15.36 -18.13
CA ALA A 4 -2.84 14.20 -18.00
C ALA A 4 -2.16 14.10 -16.62
N ILE A 5 -1.75 15.23 -16.04
CA ILE A 5 -1.11 15.27 -14.72
C ILE A 5 -2.13 14.90 -13.63
N VAL A 6 -3.37 15.38 -13.75
CA VAL A 6 -4.44 15.05 -12.80
C VAL A 6 -4.73 13.55 -12.80
N VAL A 7 -4.84 12.93 -13.98
CA VAL A 7 -5.06 11.48 -14.12
C VAL A 7 -3.88 10.68 -13.52
N LEU A 8 -2.65 11.13 -13.77
CA LEU A 8 -1.44 10.51 -13.21
C LEU A 8 -1.41 10.56 -11.69
N ILE A 9 -1.72 11.71 -11.09
CA ILE A 9 -1.75 11.90 -9.64
C ILE A 9 -2.83 11.02 -9.00
N ILE A 10 -4.03 10.99 -9.59
CA ILE A 10 -5.14 10.16 -9.09
C ILE A 10 -4.75 8.67 -9.17
N GLY A 11 -4.25 8.21 -10.32
CA GLY A 11 -3.82 6.82 -10.49
C GLY A 11 -2.70 6.43 -9.50
N TRP A 12 -1.75 7.33 -9.27
CA TRP A 12 -0.66 7.11 -8.31
C TRP A 12 -1.15 7.04 -6.86
N LEU A 13 -2.04 7.95 -6.45
CA LEU A 13 -2.66 7.95 -5.13
C LEU A 13 -3.53 6.71 -4.91
N SER A 14 -4.34 6.32 -5.89
CA SER A 14 -5.16 5.12 -5.82
C SER A 14 -4.31 3.86 -5.71
N GLY A 15 -3.23 3.74 -6.50
CA GLY A 15 -2.31 2.62 -6.40
C GLY A 15 -1.59 2.54 -5.05
N SER A 16 -1.18 3.68 -4.50
CA SER A 16 -0.54 3.75 -3.18
C SER A 16 -1.52 3.37 -2.07
N GLY A 17 -2.76 3.86 -2.16
CA GLY A 17 -3.86 3.50 -1.27
C GLY A 17 -4.14 1.99 -1.29
N LEU A 18 -4.14 1.39 -2.48
CA LEU A 18 -4.34 -0.05 -2.65
C LEU A 18 -3.22 -0.87 -2.00
N ALA A 19 -1.96 -0.43 -2.13
CA ALA A 19 -0.83 -1.07 -1.46
C ALA A 19 -0.98 -1.02 0.08
N GLY A 20 -1.34 0.14 0.63
CA GLY A 20 -1.62 0.29 2.06
C GLY A 20 -2.75 -0.64 2.53
N TYR A 21 -3.84 -0.72 1.76
CA TYR A 21 -4.97 -1.59 2.05
C TYR A 21 -4.59 -3.08 2.04
N VAL A 22 -3.88 -3.54 1.00
CA VAL A 22 -3.42 -4.93 0.89
C VAL A 22 -2.44 -5.26 2.01
N ALA A 23 -1.56 -4.33 2.40
CA ALA A 23 -0.66 -4.52 3.53
C ALA A 23 -1.41 -4.72 4.85
N GLU A 24 -2.43 -3.89 5.10
CA GLU A 24 -3.26 -4.01 6.31
C GLU A 24 -4.03 -5.33 6.34
N ARG A 25 -4.59 -5.77 5.21
CA ARG A 25 -5.21 -7.08 5.05
C ARG A 25 -4.24 -8.24 5.28
N LYS A 26 -2.95 -8.04 4.99
CA LYS A 26 -1.88 -9.01 5.24
C LYS A 26 -1.26 -8.93 6.65
N GLY A 27 -1.87 -8.18 7.58
CA GLY A 27 -1.39 -8.05 8.95
C GLY A 27 -0.13 -7.18 9.09
N ARG A 28 0.18 -6.35 8.07
CA ARG A 28 1.31 -5.42 8.07
C ARG A 28 0.84 -3.98 8.30
N SER A 29 1.79 -3.09 8.55
CA SER A 29 1.52 -1.65 8.72
C SER A 29 1.02 -1.01 7.43
N GLY A 30 -0.30 -0.83 7.30
CA GLY A 30 -0.94 -0.16 6.17
C GLY A 30 -0.36 1.23 5.85
N PRO A 31 -0.20 2.13 6.84
CA PRO A 31 0.40 3.45 6.60
C PRO A 31 1.84 3.39 6.10
N GLY A 32 2.64 2.47 6.65
CA GLY A 32 4.05 2.30 6.23
C GLY A 32 4.17 1.86 4.78
N TRP A 33 3.31 0.95 4.34
CA TRP A 33 3.25 0.51 2.94
C TRP A 33 2.63 1.55 2.01
N PHE A 34 1.65 2.34 2.47
CA PHE A 34 1.10 3.48 1.72
C PHE A 34 2.18 4.54 1.45
N PHE A 35 2.87 5.00 2.49
CA PHE A 35 3.91 6.02 2.34
C PHE A 35 5.14 5.47 1.60
N GLY A 36 5.48 4.20 1.82
CA GLY A 36 6.49 3.49 1.04
C GLY A 36 6.13 3.45 -0.45
N ALA A 37 4.88 3.12 -0.78
CA ALA A 37 4.36 3.10 -2.15
C ALA A 37 4.23 4.51 -2.79
N LEU A 38 4.00 5.52 -1.96
CA LEU A 38 3.78 6.88 -2.42
C LEU A 38 5.10 7.61 -2.73
N PHE A 39 6.13 7.40 -1.89
CA PHE A 39 7.37 8.18 -1.91
C PHE A 39 8.63 7.39 -2.28
N LEU A 40 8.69 6.09 -1.99
CA LEU A 40 9.94 5.32 -2.05
C LEU A 40 9.96 4.30 -3.19
N PHE A 41 8.87 3.56 -3.35
CA PHE A 41 8.73 2.48 -4.32
C PHE A 41 7.46 2.74 -5.11
N SER A 42 7.49 2.66 -6.44
CA SER A 42 6.27 2.83 -7.25
C SER A 42 5.12 1.96 -6.71
N PRO A 43 3.86 2.44 -6.73
CA PRO A 43 2.73 1.68 -6.18
C PRO A 43 2.58 0.29 -6.80
N LEU A 44 2.97 0.11 -8.06
CA LEU A 44 3.04 -1.20 -8.72
C LEU A 44 4.07 -2.14 -8.06
N LEU A 45 5.28 -1.65 -7.78
CA LEU A 45 6.32 -2.42 -7.08
C LEU A 45 5.89 -2.79 -5.67
N ALA A 46 5.22 -1.87 -4.96
CA ALA A 46 4.69 -2.14 -3.63
C ALA A 46 3.64 -3.26 -3.63
N LEU A 47 2.73 -3.25 -4.62
CA LEU A 47 1.73 -4.30 -4.79
C LEU A 47 2.35 -5.65 -5.16
N ILE A 48 3.36 -5.67 -6.03
CA ILE A 48 4.10 -6.91 -6.39
C ILE A 48 4.82 -7.48 -5.16
N ALA A 49 5.52 -6.63 -4.40
CA ALA A 49 6.20 -7.04 -3.18
C ALA A 49 5.19 -7.58 -2.15
N LEU A 50 4.07 -6.90 -1.95
CA LEU A 50 2.99 -7.38 -1.08
C LEU A 50 2.41 -8.69 -1.58
N GLY A 51 2.26 -8.88 -2.89
CA GLY A 51 1.80 -10.12 -3.52
C GLY A 51 2.73 -11.30 -3.23
N ALA A 52 4.04 -11.10 -3.37
CA ALA A 52 5.08 -12.11 -3.12
C ALA A 52 5.20 -12.50 -1.65
N LEU A 53 4.81 -11.61 -0.73
CA LEU A 53 4.93 -11.85 0.69
C LEU A 53 3.74 -12.65 1.26
N PRO A 54 3.99 -13.61 2.18
CA PRO A 54 2.92 -14.37 2.83
C PRO A 54 2.05 -13.46 3.71
N VAL A 55 0.83 -13.91 3.98
CA VAL A 55 -0.07 -13.25 4.94
C VAL A 55 0.53 -13.43 6.34
N VAL A 56 0.75 -12.34 7.08
CA VAL A 56 1.16 -12.43 8.48
C VAL A 56 -0.12 -12.55 9.32
N PRO A 57 -0.31 -13.63 10.09
CA PRO A 57 -1.41 -13.71 11.03
C PRO A 57 -1.31 -12.53 11.99
N LYS A 58 -2.31 -11.67 11.99
CA LYS A 58 -2.41 -10.58 12.95
C LYS A 58 -2.50 -11.25 14.32
N ALA A 59 -1.42 -11.20 15.11
CA ALA A 59 -1.43 -11.69 16.48
C ALA A 59 -2.63 -11.05 17.17
N GLU A 60 -3.57 -11.87 17.61
CA GLU A 60 -4.69 -11.46 18.44
C GLU A 60 -4.07 -10.67 19.59
N LYS A 61 -4.36 -9.36 19.66
CA LYS A 61 -3.96 -8.55 20.82
C LYS A 61 -4.71 -9.14 22.00
N GLY A 62 -4.07 -10.10 22.67
CA GLY A 62 -4.48 -10.59 23.97
C GLY A 62 -4.67 -9.41 24.91
N GLY A 63 -5.73 -9.51 25.70
CA GLY A 63 -6.25 -8.45 26.56
C GLY A 63 -5.19 -7.80 27.46
N ALA A 64 -5.36 -6.50 27.63
CA ALA A 64 -4.92 -5.76 28.79
C ALA A 64 -6.17 -5.11 29.38
#